data_AF-A0A843IAZ4-F1
#
_entry.id   AF-A0A843IAZ4-F1
#
_cell.length_a   1.000
_cell.length_b   1.000
_cell.length_c   1.000
_cell.angle_alpha   90.00
_cell.angle_beta   90.00
_cell.angle_gamma   90.00
#
_symmetry.space_group_name_H-M   'P 1'
#
loop_
_entity.id
_entity.type
_entity.pdbx_description
1 polymer ?
#
loop_
_entity_poly.entity_id
_entity_poly.type
_entity_poly.pdbx_seq_one_letter_code
_entity_poly.pdbx_strand_id
1 'polypeptide(L)'
;MDYSKWSSPSFSCSISLFHRGDSISNFLVIIILIFCAVLLFLTAVWIQQSVKRKKKSSGIPQGTILYSDLNVPATPLFSRRHRLTGKPDYILSKQNQCIPVEVKSGKGPYPHQNHILQLAAYCQILEDTSGEFVPEGILVYNNVPYTIPFDPKLRFELESVMKTMRASLRKSSVPRNHDEPGRCHRCSMRRYCTDILIENP
;
A
#
# COMPACT_ATOMS: atom_id res chain seq x y z
N MET A 1 -98.57 -25.01 -8.08
CA MET A 1 -97.71 -26.21 -8.00
C MET A 1 -96.32 -25.74 -7.61
N ASP A 2 -95.92 -26.23 -6.45
CA ASP A 2 -94.64 -26.09 -5.77
C ASP A 2 -93.49 -26.72 -6.58
N TYR A 3 -92.25 -26.32 -6.32
CA TYR A 3 -91.13 -27.22 -5.97
C TYR A 3 -89.85 -26.39 -5.73
N SER A 4 -89.70 -25.98 -4.47
CA SER A 4 -88.53 -26.25 -3.61
C SER A 4 -87.08 -26.17 -4.13
N LYS A 5 -86.32 -25.37 -3.37
CA LYS A 5 -85.00 -25.66 -2.76
C LYS A 5 -83.84 -25.97 -3.70
N TRP A 6 -82.91 -25.03 -3.82
CA TRP A 6 -81.48 -25.33 -3.75
C TRP A 6 -80.77 -24.28 -2.88
N SER A 7 -80.25 -24.75 -1.74
CA SER A 7 -79.43 -24.02 -0.78
C SER A 7 -77.98 -24.44 -0.95
N SER A 8 -77.05 -23.48 -1.05
CA SER A 8 -75.65 -23.51 -0.57
C SER A 8 -74.80 -22.46 -1.32
N PRO A 9 -73.60 -22.11 -0.83
CA PRO A 9 -73.33 -21.46 0.45
C PRO A 9 -72.70 -20.08 0.24
N SER A 10 -72.88 -19.21 1.22
CA SER A 10 -72.18 -17.94 1.38
C SER A 10 -70.68 -18.18 1.57
N PHE A 11 -69.90 -18.05 0.51
CA PHE A 11 -68.45 -17.85 0.61
C PHE A 11 -68.16 -16.35 0.64
N SER A 12 -68.34 -15.74 1.81
CA SER A 12 -67.64 -14.52 2.16
C SER A 12 -66.16 -14.85 2.31
N CYS A 13 -65.38 -14.65 1.24
CA CYS A 13 -63.92 -14.60 1.36
C CYS A 13 -63.57 -13.27 2.05
N SER A 14 -63.54 -13.30 3.38
CA SER A 14 -62.96 -12.22 4.17
C SER A 14 -61.46 -12.20 3.92
N ILE A 15 -61.03 -11.30 3.03
CA ILE A 15 -59.66 -10.80 2.98
C ILE A 15 -59.46 -9.99 4.28
N SER A 16 -59.03 -10.69 5.33
CA SER A 16 -58.59 -10.07 6.59
C SER A 16 -57.16 -10.50 6.85
N LEU A 17 -56.24 -10.06 5.99
CA LEU A 17 -54.79 -10.27 6.17
C LEU A 17 -54.02 -8.96 6.28
N PHE A 18 -54.70 -7.86 6.62
CA PHE A 18 -54.04 -6.59 6.85
C PHE A 18 -54.75 -5.80 7.96
N HIS A 19 -53.96 -5.29 8.90
CA HIS A 19 -54.33 -4.44 10.05
C HIS A 19 -54.95 -5.08 11.29
N ARG A 20 -54.14 -5.87 12.02
CA ARG A 20 -54.12 -5.77 13.49
C ARG A 20 -52.70 -6.02 14.02
N GLY A 21 -51.78 -5.13 13.67
CA GLY A 21 -50.57 -4.99 14.46
C GLY A 21 -51.00 -4.32 15.77
N ASP A 22 -51.03 -5.07 16.86
CA ASP A 22 -51.19 -4.47 18.19
C ASP A 22 -50.16 -3.34 18.31
N SER A 23 -50.54 -2.14 18.77
CA SER A 23 -49.58 -1.02 18.88
C SER A 23 -48.29 -1.45 19.60
N ILE A 24 -48.42 -2.37 20.56
CA ILE A 24 -47.33 -3.01 21.30
C ILE A 24 -46.35 -3.74 20.36
N SER A 25 -46.84 -4.49 19.36
CA SER A 25 -46.00 -5.20 18.38
C SER A 25 -45.18 -4.23 17.51
N ASN A 26 -45.79 -3.12 17.06
CA ASN A 26 -45.08 -2.10 16.29
C ASN A 26 -44.04 -1.36 17.13
N PHE A 27 -44.35 -1.03 18.39
CA PHE A 27 -43.39 -0.44 19.32
C PHE A 27 -42.18 -1.36 19.56
N LEU A 28 -42.40 -2.66 19.73
CA LEU A 28 -41.33 -3.64 19.89
C LEU A 28 -40.45 -3.73 18.64
N VAL A 29 -41.05 -3.76 17.45
CA VAL A 29 -40.30 -3.76 16.18
C VAL A 29 -39.46 -2.49 16.02
N ILE A 30 -40.00 -1.32 16.35
CA ILE A 30 -39.27 -0.05 16.30
C ILE A 30 -38.07 -0.06 17.28
N ILE A 31 -38.26 -0.57 18.50
CA ILE A 31 -37.18 -0.67 19.49
C ILE A 31 -36.06 -1.61 18.98
N ILE A 32 -36.43 -2.75 18.39
CA ILE A 32 -35.46 -3.69 17.81
C ILE A 32 -34.69 -3.03 16.66
N LEU A 33 -35.37 -2.31 15.76
CA LEU A 33 -34.72 -1.62 14.64
C LEU A 33 -33.77 -0.52 15.10
N ILE A 34 -34.16 0.28 16.11
CA ILE A 34 -33.29 1.30 16.71
C ILE A 34 -32.07 0.64 17.36
N PHE A 35 -32.27 -0.45 18.11
CA PHE A 35 -31.18 -1.19 18.75
C PHE A 35 -30.19 -1.74 17.71
N CYS A 36 -30.70 -2.37 16.63
CA CYS A 36 -29.87 -2.84 15.52
C CYS A 36 -29.12 -1.70 14.84
N ALA A 37 -29.76 -0.55 14.59
CA ALA A 37 -29.13 0.61 13.98
C ALA A 37 -28.00 1.17 14.86
N VAL A 38 -28.21 1.27 16.17
CA VAL A 38 -27.19 1.69 17.13
C VAL A 38 -26.03 0.69 17.15
N LEU A 39 -26.30 -0.62 17.17
CA LEU A 39 -25.27 -1.65 17.16
C LEU A 39 -24.41 -1.58 15.87
N LEU A 40 -25.04 -1.40 14.71
CA LEU A 40 -24.36 -1.23 13.43
C LEU A 40 -23.54 0.06 13.39
N PHE A 41 -24.06 1.16 13.95
CA PHE A 41 -23.32 2.42 14.04
C PHE A 41 -22.08 2.30 14.93
N LEU A 42 -22.21 1.68 16.11
CA LEU A 42 -21.11 1.47 17.04
C LEU A 42 -20.01 0.56 16.44
N THR A 43 -20.40 -0.52 15.75
CA THR A 43 -19.45 -1.40 15.06
C THR A 43 -18.77 -0.69 13.89
N ALA A 44 -19.50 0.13 13.12
CA ALA A 44 -18.91 0.95 12.06
C ALA A 44 -17.89 1.96 12.60
N VAL A 45 -18.22 2.67 13.69
CA VAL A 45 -17.29 3.60 14.36
C VAL A 45 -16.07 2.85 14.91
N TRP A 46 -16.25 1.66 15.50
CA TRP A 46 -15.14 0.84 16.00
C TRP A 46 -14.23 0.35 14.88
N ILE A 47 -14.79 -0.10 13.75
CA ILE A 47 -14.04 -0.48 12.56
C ILE A 47 -13.27 0.72 12.01
N GLN A 48 -13.92 1.88 11.88
CA GLN A 48 -13.25 3.10 11.40
C GLN A 48 -12.11 3.54 12.33
N GLN A 49 -12.32 3.49 13.65
CA GLN A 49 -11.26 3.78 14.61
C GLN A 49 -10.12 2.76 14.55
N SER A 50 -10.43 1.48 14.36
CA SER A 50 -9.44 0.41 14.20
C SER A 50 -8.63 0.56 12.92
N VAL A 51 -9.27 0.95 11.82
CA VAL A 51 -8.59 1.28 10.56
C VAL A 51 -7.74 2.54 10.72
N LYS A 52 -8.21 3.59 11.41
CA LYS A 52 -7.39 4.78 11.71
C LYS A 52 -6.18 4.45 12.58
N ARG A 53 -6.35 3.60 13.61
CA ARG A 53 -5.27 3.13 14.49
C ARG A 53 -4.27 2.27 13.71
N LYS A 54 -4.74 1.36 12.85
CA LYS A 54 -3.89 0.54 11.97
C LYS A 54 -3.18 1.38 10.91
N LYS A 55 -3.83 2.36 10.28
CA LYS A 55 -3.18 3.32 9.37
C LYS A 55 -2.07 4.10 10.09
N LYS A 56 -2.31 4.57 11.32
CA LYS A 56 -1.30 5.23 12.16
C LYS A 56 -0.15 4.28 12.54
N SER A 57 -0.44 2.98 12.70
CA SER A 57 0.57 1.96 12.99
C SER A 57 1.26 1.39 11.75
N SER A 58 0.85 1.74 10.53
CA SER A 58 1.46 1.24 9.29
C SER A 58 2.43 2.23 8.64
N GLY A 59 2.61 3.42 9.23
CA GLY A 59 3.56 4.44 8.74
C GLY A 59 3.27 4.96 7.33
N ILE A 60 2.09 4.63 6.78
CA ILE A 60 1.67 5.07 5.46
C ILE A 60 1.39 6.57 5.55
N PRO A 61 2.14 7.41 4.81
CA PRO A 61 1.95 8.86 4.82
C PRO A 61 0.53 9.24 4.41
N GLN A 62 0.05 10.40 4.87
CA GLN A 62 -1.24 10.94 4.44
C GLN A 62 -1.20 11.22 2.92
N GLY A 63 -2.07 10.56 2.15
CA GLY A 63 -2.22 10.75 0.71
C GLY A 63 -3.22 9.75 0.11
N THR A 64 -3.74 10.07 -1.08
CA THR A 64 -4.53 9.09 -1.85
C THR A 64 -3.53 8.11 -2.45
N ILE A 65 -3.68 6.83 -2.09
CA ILE A 65 -2.87 5.76 -2.68
C ILE A 65 -3.36 5.61 -4.12
N LEU A 66 -2.58 6.14 -5.07
CA LEU A 66 -2.83 5.95 -6.49
C LEU A 66 -2.53 4.50 -6.88
N TYR A 67 -1.57 3.90 -6.18
CA TYR A 67 -1.04 2.58 -6.47
C TYR A 67 -0.60 1.85 -5.19
N SER A 68 -1.10 0.63 -5.02
CA SER A 68 -0.71 -0.29 -3.95
C SER A 68 -0.45 -1.65 -4.56
N ASP A 69 0.74 -2.19 -4.36
CA ASP A 69 1.13 -3.54 -4.83
C ASP A 69 0.34 -4.68 -4.16
N LEU A 70 -0.62 -4.35 -3.28
CA LEU A 70 -1.37 -5.33 -2.50
C LEU A 70 -2.64 -5.89 -3.19
N ASN A 71 -3.14 -5.29 -4.28
CA ASN A 71 -4.44 -5.70 -4.85
C ASN A 71 -4.51 -5.92 -6.38
N VAL A 72 -3.48 -5.59 -7.16
CA VAL A 72 -3.43 -5.83 -8.63
C VAL A 72 -1.96 -6.08 -9.04
N PRO A 73 -1.64 -7.03 -9.95
CA PRO A 73 -0.27 -7.23 -10.44
C PRO A 73 0.22 -5.94 -11.07
N ALA A 74 1.20 -5.37 -10.42
CA ALA A 74 1.54 -3.99 -10.58
C ALA A 74 2.75 -3.93 -11.54
N THR A 75 2.52 -3.49 -12.79
CA THR A 75 3.48 -3.61 -13.89
C THR A 75 4.76 -2.82 -13.56
N PRO A 76 5.97 -3.40 -13.70
CA PRO A 76 7.21 -2.66 -13.49
C PRO A 76 7.26 -1.40 -14.35
N LEU A 77 7.60 -0.27 -13.73
CA LEU A 77 7.78 0.99 -14.42
C LEU A 77 9.15 1.01 -15.10
N PHE A 78 9.18 1.53 -16.33
CA PHE A 78 10.40 1.59 -17.14
C PHE A 78 10.73 3.01 -17.59
N SER A 79 11.88 3.51 -17.15
CA SER A 79 12.47 4.72 -17.69
C SER A 79 13.27 4.39 -18.96
N ARG A 80 12.84 4.95 -20.10
CA ARG A 80 13.57 4.83 -21.37
C ARG A 80 14.86 5.65 -21.37
N ARG A 81 14.80 6.87 -20.80
CA ARG A 81 15.93 7.82 -20.73
C ARG A 81 17.08 7.25 -19.94
N HIS A 82 16.79 6.76 -18.74
CA HIS A 82 17.77 6.23 -17.81
C HIS A 82 17.94 4.73 -17.91
N ARG A 83 17.21 4.01 -18.79
CA ARG A 83 17.22 2.53 -18.89
C ARG A 83 17.13 1.86 -17.51
N LEU A 84 16.26 2.40 -16.66
CA LEU A 84 15.97 1.87 -15.33
C LEU A 84 14.61 1.18 -15.37
N THR A 85 14.51 0.05 -14.71
CA THR A 85 13.24 -0.61 -14.42
C THR A 85 13.12 -0.78 -12.93
N GLY A 86 11.90 -0.62 -12.40
CA GLY A 86 11.67 -0.72 -10.97
C GLY A 86 10.18 -0.75 -10.64
N LYS A 87 9.88 -1.23 -9.45
CA LYS A 87 8.52 -1.26 -8.92
C LYS A 87 8.54 -0.72 -7.49
N PRO A 88 8.07 0.52 -7.27
CA PRO A 88 7.89 1.05 -5.92
C PRO A 88 6.83 0.22 -5.18
N ASP A 89 6.94 0.10 -3.86
CA ASP A 89 5.92 -0.58 -3.04
C ASP A 89 4.55 0.16 -3.13
N TYR A 90 4.60 1.49 -3.07
CA TYR A 90 3.43 2.36 -3.24
C TYR A 90 3.76 3.62 -4.02
N ILE A 91 2.75 4.20 -4.65
CA ILE A 91 2.81 5.56 -5.21
C ILE A 91 1.65 6.36 -4.65
N LEU A 92 1.96 7.46 -4.00
CA LEU A 92 0.99 8.42 -3.49
C LEU A 92 0.74 9.49 -4.54
N SER A 93 -0.52 9.89 -4.71
CA SER A 93 -0.86 11.12 -5.42
C SER A 93 -1.16 12.20 -4.39
N LYS A 94 -0.38 13.28 -4.43
CA LYS A 94 -0.53 14.45 -3.55
C LYS A 94 -0.41 15.71 -4.40
N GLN A 95 -1.46 16.52 -4.44
CA GLN A 95 -1.46 17.80 -5.19
C GLN A 95 -0.98 17.65 -6.66
N ASN A 96 -1.45 16.61 -7.35
CA ASN A 96 -1.02 16.27 -8.72
C ASN A 96 0.48 15.93 -8.85
N GLN A 97 1.11 15.43 -7.79
CA GLN A 97 2.46 14.88 -7.83
C GLN A 97 2.43 13.40 -7.44
N CYS A 98 3.20 12.59 -8.17
CA CYS A 98 3.42 11.19 -7.87
C CYS A 98 4.64 11.02 -6.94
N ILE A 99 4.42 10.51 -5.73
CA ILE A 99 5.47 10.33 -4.72
C ILE A 99 5.67 8.83 -4.46
N PRO A 100 6.85 8.26 -4.75
CA PRO A 100 7.12 6.86 -4.45
C PRO A 100 7.31 6.65 -2.95
N VAL A 101 6.83 5.52 -2.46
CA VAL A 101 7.04 5.06 -1.09
C VAL A 101 7.69 3.68 -1.12
N GLU A 102 8.76 3.51 -0.35
CA GLU A 102 9.49 2.26 -0.17
C GLU A 102 9.49 1.86 1.31
N VAL A 103 9.10 0.62 1.60
CA VAL A 103 9.00 0.10 2.97
C VAL A 103 10.14 -0.85 3.26
N LYS A 104 10.86 -0.59 4.36
CA LYS A 104 11.96 -1.43 4.83
C LYS A 104 11.58 -2.12 6.15
N SER A 105 11.71 -3.45 6.15
CA SER A 105 11.49 -4.30 7.34
C SER A 105 12.64 -4.25 8.35
N GLY A 106 13.82 -3.80 7.93
CA GLY A 106 15.01 -3.69 8.79
C GLY A 106 14.89 -2.56 9.83
N LYS A 107 15.51 -2.76 10.99
CA LYS A 107 15.61 -1.73 12.02
C LYS A 107 16.84 -0.86 11.78
N GLY A 108 16.65 0.45 11.71
CA GLY A 108 17.73 1.44 11.67
C GLY A 108 17.18 2.80 12.13
N PRO A 109 17.94 3.58 12.92
CA PRO A 109 17.50 4.90 13.36
C PRO A 109 17.48 5.93 12.20
N TYR A 110 18.19 5.64 11.11
CA TYR A 110 18.29 6.52 9.94
C TYR A 110 18.29 5.71 8.64
N PRO A 111 17.77 6.29 7.54
CA PRO A 111 17.82 5.66 6.23
C PRO A 111 19.25 5.40 5.76
N HIS A 112 19.53 4.17 5.32
CA HIS A 112 20.82 3.83 4.73
C HIS A 112 20.96 4.38 3.30
N GLN A 113 22.19 4.72 2.90
CA GLN A 113 22.47 5.34 1.60
C GLN A 113 22.01 4.48 0.40
N ASN A 114 22.16 3.16 0.48
CA ASN A 114 21.69 2.24 -0.56
C ASN A 114 20.15 2.27 -0.70
N HIS A 115 19.42 2.45 0.40
CA HIS A 115 17.95 2.58 0.36
C HIS A 115 17.53 3.96 -0.17
N ILE A 116 18.28 5.01 0.15
CA ILE A 116 18.10 6.35 -0.43
C ILE A 116 18.29 6.31 -1.96
N LEU A 117 19.37 5.68 -2.44
CA LEU A 117 19.62 5.56 -3.89
C LEU A 117 18.59 4.69 -4.60
N GLN A 118 18.10 3.63 -3.94
CA GLN A 118 16.99 2.82 -4.48
C GLN A 118 15.71 3.67 -4.62
N LEU A 119 15.35 4.44 -3.58
CA LEU A 119 14.21 5.35 -3.64
C LEU A 119 14.40 6.43 -4.72
N ALA A 120 15.61 6.99 -4.84
CA ALA A 120 15.95 7.96 -5.88
C ALA A 120 15.74 7.38 -7.29
N ALA A 121 16.08 6.10 -7.51
CA ALA A 121 15.81 5.43 -8.77
C ALA A 121 14.31 5.37 -9.08
N TYR A 122 13.45 5.16 -8.08
CA TYR A 122 12.00 5.23 -8.27
C TYR A 122 11.49 6.64 -8.55
N CYS A 123 12.02 7.66 -7.86
CA CYS A 123 11.70 9.04 -8.20
C CYS A 123 12.07 9.34 -9.66
N GLN A 124 13.27 8.93 -10.10
CA GLN A 124 13.70 9.12 -11.49
C GLN A 124 12.82 8.38 -12.50
N ILE A 125 12.42 7.14 -12.20
CA ILE A 125 11.51 6.37 -13.05
C ILE A 125 10.15 7.06 -13.14
N LEU A 126 9.62 7.57 -12.02
CA LEU A 126 8.35 8.30 -12.01
C LEU A 126 8.45 9.59 -12.82
N GLU A 127 9.47 10.44 -12.62
CA GLU A 127 9.66 11.66 -13.43
C GLU A 127 9.69 11.35 -14.93
N ASP A 128 10.38 10.28 -15.33
CA ASP A 128 10.51 9.91 -16.74
C ASP A 128 9.22 9.33 -17.33
N THR A 129 8.39 8.67 -16.51
CA THR A 129 7.17 7.98 -16.99
C THR A 129 5.92 8.85 -16.90
N SER A 130 5.79 9.70 -15.88
CA SER A 130 4.69 10.66 -15.75
C SER A 130 4.96 11.95 -16.52
N GLY A 131 6.24 12.31 -16.75
CA GLY A 131 6.62 13.62 -17.27
C GLY A 131 6.45 14.76 -16.27
N GLU A 132 6.11 14.45 -15.02
CA GLU A 132 5.93 15.40 -13.92
C GLU A 132 7.17 15.45 -13.04
N PHE A 133 7.39 16.60 -12.39
CA PHE A 133 8.47 16.75 -11.41
C PHE A 133 8.17 15.99 -10.12
N VAL A 134 9.15 15.22 -9.62
CA VAL A 134 9.06 14.47 -8.37
C VAL A 134 10.00 15.12 -7.34
N PRO A 135 9.48 15.89 -6.38
CA PRO A 135 10.31 16.63 -5.43
C PRO A 135 10.95 15.75 -4.36
N GLU A 136 10.31 14.63 -4.02
CA GLU A 136 10.69 13.80 -2.88
C GLU A 136 10.18 12.37 -3.04
N GLY A 137 10.76 11.46 -2.27
CA GLY A 137 10.23 10.13 -2.03
C GLY A 137 10.17 9.84 -0.53
N ILE A 138 9.49 8.77 -0.15
CA ILE A 138 9.31 8.42 1.27
C ILE A 138 9.85 7.02 1.56
N LEU A 139 10.74 6.91 2.53
CA LEU A 139 11.21 5.65 3.08
C LEU A 139 10.51 5.38 4.41
N VAL A 140 9.91 4.20 4.57
CA VAL A 140 9.25 3.80 5.82
C VAL A 140 10.06 2.72 6.52
N TYR A 141 10.58 3.01 7.71
CA TYR A 141 11.24 2.03 8.57
C TYR A 141 10.44 1.86 9.86
N ASN A 142 10.02 0.64 10.19
CA ASN A 142 9.23 0.37 11.40
C ASN A 142 8.05 1.33 11.58
N ASN A 143 7.35 1.64 10.49
CA ASN A 143 6.23 2.58 10.45
C ASN A 143 6.59 4.05 10.73
N VAL A 144 7.88 4.40 10.70
CA VAL A 144 8.39 5.76 10.76
C VAL A 144 8.73 6.21 9.33
N PRO A 145 8.01 7.21 8.79
CA PRO A 145 8.30 7.75 7.47
C PRO A 145 9.47 8.74 7.53
N TYR A 146 10.36 8.64 6.54
CA TYR A 146 11.46 9.56 6.26
C TYR A 146 11.25 10.13 4.87
N THR A 147 10.96 11.43 4.79
CA THR A 147 10.90 12.13 3.52
C THR A 147 12.32 12.44 3.05
N ILE A 148 12.65 11.95 1.86
CA ILE A 148 13.95 12.15 1.23
C ILE A 148 13.77 13.11 0.05
N PRO A 149 14.37 14.31 0.11
CA PRO A 149 14.37 15.21 -1.03
C PRO A 149 15.04 14.53 -2.23
N PHE A 150 14.32 14.46 -3.34
CA PHE A 150 14.95 14.19 -4.62
C PHE A 150 15.37 15.54 -5.16
N ASP A 151 16.56 15.97 -4.79
CA ASP A 151 17.16 17.26 -5.15
C ASP A 151 18.23 17.09 -6.26
N PRO A 152 18.85 18.17 -6.76
CA PRO A 152 19.90 18.04 -7.79
C PRO A 152 21.11 17.21 -7.34
N LYS A 153 21.45 17.23 -6.04
CA LYS A 153 22.56 16.47 -5.49
C LYS A 153 22.29 14.97 -5.56
N LEU A 154 21.09 14.53 -5.13
CA LEU A 154 20.71 13.12 -5.16
C LEU A 154 20.50 12.62 -6.59
N ARG A 155 20.01 13.47 -7.51
CA ARG A 155 19.97 13.14 -8.95
C ARG A 155 21.37 12.87 -9.51
N PHE A 156 22.31 13.77 -9.23
CA PHE A 156 23.70 13.61 -9.67
C PHE A 156 24.35 12.36 -9.06
N GLU A 157 24.11 12.10 -7.77
CA GLU A 157 24.63 10.91 -7.10
C GLU A 157 24.08 9.62 -7.72
N LEU A 158 22.77 9.55 -7.97
CA LEU A 158 22.13 8.43 -8.64
C LEU A 158 22.76 8.19 -10.02
N GLU A 159 22.88 9.23 -10.84
CA GLU A 159 23.47 9.13 -12.17
C GLU A 159 24.93 8.62 -12.11
N SER A 160 25.72 9.15 -11.18
CA SER A 160 27.11 8.75 -10.96
C SER A 160 27.23 7.27 -10.56
N VAL A 161 26.38 6.80 -9.64
CA VAL A 161 26.33 5.40 -9.23
C VAL A 161 25.93 4.51 -10.40
N MET A 162 24.91 4.88 -11.17
CA MET A 162 24.49 4.13 -12.35
C MET A 162 25.59 4.05 -13.42
N LYS A 163 26.30 5.15 -13.68
CA LYS A 163 27.44 5.18 -14.60
C LYS A 163 28.54 4.24 -14.13
N THR A 164 28.85 4.26 -12.83
CA THR A 164 29.83 3.36 -12.21
C THR A 164 29.40 1.89 -12.37
N MET A 165 28.14 1.56 -12.04
CA MET A 165 27.61 0.20 -12.21
C MET A 165 27.73 -0.28 -13.67
N ARG A 166 27.33 0.55 -14.64
CA ARG A 166 27.43 0.23 -16.08
C ARG A 166 28.86 0.05 -16.55
N ALA A 167 29.79 0.87 -16.06
CA ALA A 167 31.20 0.72 -16.37
C ALA A 167 31.75 -0.58 -15.80
N SER A 168 31.39 -0.92 -14.56
CA SER A 168 31.80 -2.16 -13.89
C SER A 168 31.28 -3.40 -14.60
N LEU A 169 30.05 -3.39 -15.11
CA LEU A 169 29.49 -4.51 -15.89
C LEU A 169 30.23 -4.82 -17.20
N ARG A 170 31.00 -3.86 -17.73
CA ARG A 170 31.82 -4.06 -18.95
C ARG A 170 33.23 -4.56 -18.63
N LYS A 171 33.64 -4.58 -17.37
CA LYS A 171 34.95 -5.07 -16.95
C LYS A 171 34.90 -6.56 -16.69
N SER A 172 36.02 -7.25 -16.92
CA SER A 172 36.18 -8.67 -16.58
C SER A 172 36.31 -8.92 -15.07
N SER A 173 36.74 -7.90 -14.31
CA SER A 173 36.87 -7.94 -12.86
C SER A 173 36.49 -6.60 -12.23
N VAL A 174 35.87 -6.66 -11.06
CA VAL A 174 35.46 -5.50 -10.26
C VAL A 174 36.06 -5.68 -8.87
N PRO A 175 36.94 -4.76 -8.43
CA PRO A 175 37.54 -4.86 -7.10
C PRO A 175 36.51 -4.59 -6.01
N ARG A 176 36.79 -5.08 -4.81
CA ARG A 176 36.03 -4.75 -3.60
C ARG A 176 36.07 -3.24 -3.34
N ASN A 177 35.00 -2.70 -2.75
CA ASN A 177 34.82 -1.26 -2.53
C ASN A 177 34.67 -0.87 -1.05
N HIS A 178 35.01 -1.74 -0.11
CA HIS A 178 34.85 -1.50 1.33
C HIS A 178 35.90 -2.25 2.14
N ASP A 179 36.42 -1.68 3.22
CA ASP A 179 37.36 -2.36 4.12
C ASP A 179 36.70 -3.04 5.33
N GLU A 180 35.47 -3.52 5.14
CA GLU A 180 34.64 -4.16 6.18
C GLU A 180 34.56 -5.69 6.03
N PRO A 181 35.24 -6.49 6.87
CA PRO A 181 35.18 -7.96 6.80
C PRO A 181 33.77 -8.52 6.98
N GLY A 182 32.95 -7.91 7.84
CA GLY A 182 31.56 -8.32 8.08
C GLY A 182 30.65 -8.22 6.85
N ARG A 183 30.96 -7.34 5.87
CA ARG A 183 30.27 -7.30 4.57
C ARG A 183 30.73 -8.43 3.66
N CYS A 184 32.03 -8.75 3.64
CA CYS A 184 32.57 -9.91 2.94
C CYS A 184 32.00 -11.23 3.50
N HIS A 185 31.77 -11.32 4.81
CA HIS A 185 31.19 -12.50 5.47
C HIS A 185 29.74 -12.77 5.04
N ARG A 186 28.93 -11.71 4.88
CA ARG A 186 27.51 -11.79 4.51
C ARG A 186 27.24 -11.68 3.01
N CYS A 187 28.28 -11.53 2.19
CA CYS A 187 28.14 -11.38 0.74
C CYS A 187 27.72 -12.71 0.08
N SER A 188 26.64 -12.69 -0.70
CA SER A 188 26.17 -13.86 -1.44
C SER A 188 27.18 -14.35 -2.50
N MET A 189 28.05 -13.46 -2.98
CA MET A 189 29.10 -13.78 -3.96
C MET A 189 30.43 -14.18 -3.32
N ARG A 190 30.51 -14.32 -1.99
CA ARG A 190 31.76 -14.61 -1.26
C ARG A 190 32.55 -15.78 -1.85
N ARG A 191 31.87 -16.89 -2.22
CA ARG A 191 32.53 -18.09 -2.77
C ARG A 191 33.23 -17.87 -4.12
N TYR A 192 32.87 -16.82 -4.85
CA TYR A 192 33.41 -16.50 -6.17
C TYR A 192 34.31 -15.25 -6.17
N CYS A 193 34.38 -14.56 -5.03
CA CYS A 193 35.17 -13.33 -4.91
C CYS A 193 36.64 -13.67 -4.68
N THR A 194 37.54 -13.07 -5.46
CA THR A 194 38.99 -13.22 -5.28
C THR A 194 39.62 -12.14 -4.39
N ASP A 195 38.81 -11.19 -3.90
CA ASP A 195 39.22 -10.00 -3.13
C ASP A 195 38.49 -9.96 -1.77
N ILE A 196 38.41 -11.11 -1.10
CA ILE A 196 37.71 -11.27 0.18
C ILE A 196 38.57 -10.72 1.31
N LEU A 197 37.96 -9.92 2.20
CA LEU A 197 38.56 -9.61 3.49
C LEU A 197 38.28 -10.71 4.51
N ILE A 198 39.35 -11.17 5.15
CA ILE A 198 39.34 -12.14 6.24
C ILE A 198 39.68 -11.35 7.52
N GLU A 199 38.91 -11.53 8.58
CA GLU A 199 39.33 -11.06 9.91
C GLU A 199 40.58 -11.85 10.30
N ASN A 200 41.68 -11.14 10.56
CA ASN A 200 42.84 -11.79 11.17
C ASN A 200 42.41 -12.30 12.55
N PRO A 201 42.67 -13.58 12.88
CA PRO A 201 42.32 -14.16 14.17
C PRO A 201 43.02 -13.46 15.34
#